data_AF-A0A519KMR2-F1
#
_entry.id   AF-A0A519KMR2-F1
#
_cell.length_a   1.000
_cell.length_b   1.000
_cell.length_c   1.000
_cell.angle_alpha   90.00
_cell.angle_beta   90.00
_cell.angle_gamma   90.00
#
_symmetry.space_group_name_H-M   'P 1'
#
loop_
_entity.id
_entity.type
_entity.pdbx_description
1 polymer ?
#
loop_
_entity_poly.entity_id
_entity_poly.type
_entity_poly.pdbx_seq_one_letter_code
_entity_poly.pdbx_strand_id
1 'polypeptide(L)' 'KNFNTYINELRIAYICHKIYNHKEYQNYKISYLAEECGFASHSAFATVFRNITGISPSVFIREASKNQS' A
#
# COMPACT_ATOMS: atom_id res chain seq x y z
N LYS A 1 -16.47 -9.95 -8.78
CA LYS A 1 -15.43 -8.88 -8.82
C LYS A 1 -15.82 -7.88 -9.90
N ASN A 2 -15.79 -6.58 -9.61
CA ASN A 2 -16.04 -5.54 -10.62
C ASN A 2 -14.72 -4.90 -11.08
N PHE A 3 -14.76 -4.12 -12.15
CA PHE A 3 -13.57 -3.46 -12.72
C PHE A 3 -12.80 -2.64 -11.67
N ASN A 4 -13.51 -1.93 -10.80
CA ASN A 4 -12.89 -1.13 -9.73
C ASN A 4 -12.14 -1.99 -8.72
N THR A 5 -12.68 -3.16 -8.34
CA THR A 5 -11.98 -4.12 -7.48
C THR A 5 -10.67 -4.57 -8.13
N TYR A 6 -10.71 -4.91 -9.42
CA TYR A 6 -9.52 -5.36 -10.14
C TYR A 6 -8.43 -4.28 -10.22
N ILE A 7 -8.80 -3.04 -10.58
CA ILE A 7 -7.86 -1.92 -10.59
C ILE A 7 -7.26 -1.68 -9.20
N ASN A 8 -8.05 -1.78 -8.14
CA ASN A 8 -7.56 -1.64 -6.78
C ASN A 8 -6.59 -2.76 -6.38
N GLU A 9 -6.84 -4.01 -6.77
CA GLU A 9 -5.90 -5.12 -6.57
C GLU A 9 -4.53 -4.82 -7.20
N LEU A 10 -4.52 -4.31 -8.44
CA LEU A 10 -3.28 -3.92 -9.12
C LEU A 10 -2.55 -2.76 -8.41
N ARG A 11 -3.29 -1.73 -7.99
CA ARG A 11 -2.73 -0.58 -7.27
C ARG A 11 -2.08 -0.99 -5.95
N ILE A 12 -2.77 -1.84 -5.18
CA ILE A 12 -2.23 -2.36 -3.91
C ILE A 12 -1.01 -3.25 -4.15
N ALA A 13 -1.06 -4.13 -5.16
CA ALA A 13 0.09 -4.96 -5.52
C ALA A 13 1.33 -4.13 -5.91
N TYR A 14 1.13 -3.06 -6.70
CA TYR A 14 2.20 -2.13 -7.08
C TYR A 14 2.86 -1.49 -5.87
N ILE A 15 2.08 -0.90 -4.95
CA ILE A 15 2.67 -0.21 -3.79
C ILE A 15 3.31 -1.19 -2.80
N CYS A 16 2.76 -2.40 -2.65
CA CYS A 16 3.37 -3.46 -1.84
C CYS A 16 4.74 -3.86 -2.41
N HIS A 17 4.83 -4.06 -3.73
CA HIS A 17 6.08 -4.33 -4.41
C HIS A 17 7.10 -3.20 -4.19
N LYS A 18 6.67 -1.94 -4.27
CA LYS A 18 7.56 -0.80 -4.00
C LYS A 18 8.07 -0.80 -2.56
N ILE A 19 7.20 -0.94 -1.57
CA ILE A 19 7.57 -0.97 -0.14
C ILE A 19 8.57 -2.10 0.17
N TYR A 20 8.41 -3.28 -0.45
CA TYR A 20 9.32 -4.41 -0.25
C TYR A 20 10.66 -4.26 -0.96
N ASN A 21 10.71 -3.67 -2.15
CA ASN A 21 11.94 -3.64 -2.95
C ASN A 21 12.74 -2.35 -2.80
N HIS A 22 12.12 -1.28 -2.31
CA HIS A 22 12.70 0.06 -2.26
C HIS A 22 12.55 0.65 -0.84
N LYS A 23 13.64 0.67 -0.07
CA LYS A 23 13.64 1.12 1.34
C LYS A 23 13.15 2.55 1.51
N GLU A 24 13.33 3.42 0.51
CA GLU A 24 12.83 4.79 0.52
C GLU A 24 11.30 4.85 0.66
N TYR A 25 10.56 3.89 0.09
CA TYR A 25 9.09 3.83 0.18
C TYR A 25 8.59 3.51 1.60
N GLN A 26 9.42 2.92 2.45
CA GLN A 26 9.09 2.66 3.86
C GLN A 26 9.09 3.94 4.69
N ASN A 27 9.74 5.01 4.21
CA ASN A 27 9.86 6.29 4.92
C ASN A 27 8.89 7.36 4.42
N TYR A 28 8.14 7.10 3.34
CA TYR A 28 7.15 8.05 2.85
C TYR A 28 5.90 8.08 3.72
N LYS A 29 5.26 9.26 3.75
CA LYS A 29 3.96 9.42 4.40
C LYS A 29 2.91 8.56 3.67
N ILE A 30 1.98 7.98 4.42
CA ILE A 30 0.90 7.16 3.83
C ILE A 30 0.09 7.94 2.78
N SER A 31 -0.08 9.26 2.97
CA SER A 31 -0.73 10.13 1.98
C SER A 31 -0.03 10.12 0.62
N TYR A 32 1.30 10.13 0.61
CA TYR A 32 2.10 10.06 -0.61
C TYR A 32 1.96 8.68 -1.27
N LEU A 33 2.02 7.61 -0.48
CA LEU A 33 1.81 6.25 -1.00
C LEU A 33 0.42 6.06 -1.62
N ALA A 34 -0.61 6.68 -1.03
CA ALA A 34 -1.97 6.67 -1.55
C ALA A 34 -2.06 7.39 -2.91
N GLU A 35 -1.47 8.59 -3.02
CA GLU A 35 -1.42 9.38 -4.25
C GLU A 35 -0.67 8.65 -5.37
N GLU A 36 0.50 8.09 -5.05
CA GLU A 36 1.38 7.36 -5.96
C GLU A 36 0.68 6.14 -6.60
N CYS A 37 -0.20 5.44 -5.87
CA CYS A 37 -1.00 4.34 -6.42
C CYS A 37 -2.41 4.76 -6.87
N GLY A 38 -2.67 6.07 -7.01
CA GLY A 38 -3.87 6.60 -7.65
C GLY A 38 -5.13 6.63 -6.78
N PHE A 39 -4.99 6.70 -5.46
CA PHE A 39 -6.10 6.94 -4.54
C PHE A 39 -6.27 8.42 -4.25
N ALA A 40 -7.52 8.89 -4.31
CA ALA A 40 -7.86 10.28 -4.03
C ALA A 40 -7.74 10.67 -2.54
N SER A 41 -7.66 9.70 -1.63
CA SER A 41 -7.50 9.97 -0.20
C SER A 41 -6.77 8.87 0.56
N HIS A 42 -6.12 9.27 1.64
CA HIS A 42 -5.50 8.37 2.63
C HIS A 42 -6.49 7.32 3.15
N SER A 43 -7.72 7.72 3.49
CA SER A 43 -8.72 6.83 4.10
C SER A 43 -9.22 5.77 3.12
N ALA A 44 -9.43 6.15 1.86
CA ALA A 44 -9.82 5.20 0.81
C ALA A 44 -8.71 4.17 0.56
N PHE A 45 -7.46 4.65 0.46
CA PHE A 45 -6.28 3.80 0.35
C PHE A 45 -6.18 2.82 1.52
N ALA A 46 -6.18 3.30 2.77
CA ALA A 46 -6.01 2.46 3.93
C ALA A 46 -7.10 1.38 4.05
N THR A 47 -8.35 1.72 3.69
CA THR A 47 -9.47 0.78 3.69
C THR A 47 -9.26 -0.32 2.65
N VAL A 48 -8.97 0.05 1.40
CA VAL A 48 -8.77 -0.89 0.29
C VAL A 48 -7.52 -1.73 0.51
N PHE A 49 -6.43 -1.12 0.97
CA PHE A 49 -5.19 -1.81 1.32
C PHE A 49 -5.47 -2.91 2.35
N ARG A 50 -6.10 -2.58 3.48
CA ARG A 50 -6.45 -3.57 4.51
C ARG A 50 -7.37 -4.65 4.00
N ASN A 51 -8.34 -4.32 3.16
CA ASN A 51 -9.24 -5.31 2.59
C ASN A 51 -8.51 -6.32 1.67
N ILE A 52 -7.42 -5.89 1.02
CA ILE A 52 -6.64 -6.74 0.10
C ILE A 52 -5.52 -7.49 0.83
N THR A 53 -4.80 -6.84 1.75
CA THR A 53 -3.62 -7.41 2.42
C THR A 53 -3.92 -8.02 3.80
N GLY A 54 -5.09 -7.73 4.37
CA GLY A 54 -5.49 -8.13 5.72
C GLY A 54 -4.98 -7.21 6.84
N ILE A 55 -4.03 -6.32 6.57
CA ILE A 55 -3.40 -5.44 7.58
C ILE A 55 -3.33 -3.99 7.12
N SER A 56 -3.15 -3.05 8.06
CA SER A 56 -3.04 -1.63 7.69
C SER A 56 -1.71 -1.34 6.96
N PRO A 57 -1.65 -0.29 6.11
CA PRO A 57 -0.40 0.12 5.46
C PRO A 57 0.75 0.33 6.45
N SER A 58 0.48 0.92 7.62
CA SER A 58 1.49 1.16 8.66
C SER A 58 2.07 -0.11 9.25
N VAL A 59 1.25 -1.15 9.46
CA VAL A 59 1.70 -2.45 9.96
C VAL A 59 2.53 -3.15 8.89
N PHE A 60 2.07 -3.12 7.64
CA PHE A 60 2.78 -3.70 6.50
C PHE A 60 4.17 -3.08 6.32
N ILE A 61 4.30 -1.75 6.35
CA ILE A 61 5.60 -1.06 6.27
C ILE A 61 6.53 -1.50 7.40
N ARG A 62 6.03 -1.55 8.64
CA ARG A 62 6.80 -1.98 9.80
C ARG A 62 7.31 -3.42 9.65
N GLU A 63 6.50 -4.32 9.09
CA GLU A 63 6.90 -5.70 8.82
C GLU A 63 7.91 -5.79 7.68
N ALA A 64 7.73 -5.00 6.61
CA ALA A 64 8.70 -4.92 5.53
C ALA A 64 10.08 -4.43 6.02
N SER A 65 10.13 -3.44 6.91
CA SER A 65 11.39 -2.96 7.51
C SER A 65 12.07 -4.00 8.39
N LYS A 66 11.32 -4.85 9.10
CA LYS A 66 11.86 -5.91 9.97
C LYS A 66 12.41 -7.11 9.20
N ASN A 67 11.83 -7.44 8.04
CA ASN A 67 12.31 -8.58 7.23
C ASN A 67 13.61 -8.26 6.46
N GLN A 68 14.09 -7.02 6.53
CA GLN A 68 15.30 -6.55 5.83
C GLN A 68 16.45 -6.19 6.78
N SER A 69 16.34 -6.57 8.06
CA SER A 69 17.37 -6.44 9.09
C SER A 69 18.08 -7.76 9.34
#